data_AF-A0A7X7DZS4-F1
#
_entry.id   AF-A0A7X7DZS4-F1
#
_cell.length_a   1.000
_cell.length_b   1.000
_cell.length_c   1.000
_cell.angle_alpha   90.00
_cell.angle_beta   90.00
_cell.angle_gamma   90.00
#
_symmetry.space_group_name_H-M   'P 1'
#
loop_
_entity.id
_entity.type
_entity.pdbx_description
1 polymer ?
#
loop_
_entity_poly.entity_id
_entity_poly.type
_entity_poly.pdbx_seq_one_letter_code
_entity_poly.pdbx_strand_id
1 'polypeptide(L)'
;MKRRMVGLFYLFLLISLSEAQTGSIRREIWTGISGSTISSLTSNSRFPSSPNDTALITGYFESQTNWNDNYGTRIRGYVHPPVTGNYIFWVSGNDNCELWLSTDDKQSHKTLIASVLGYIGEREWTKYAQQQSAAIPLVAGKRYYIEGLHKEATNSDNFAVG
;
A
#
# COMPACT_ATOMS: atom_id res chain seq x y z
N MET A 1 21.69 40.71 -51.25
CA MET A 1 21.31 39.32 -50.94
C MET A 1 21.97 38.88 -49.64
N LYS A 2 21.23 38.78 -48.53
CA LYS A 2 21.66 38.10 -47.29
C LYS A 2 20.46 37.29 -46.79
N ARG A 3 20.47 35.98 -47.02
CA ARG A 3 19.46 35.04 -46.49
C ARG A 3 19.88 34.67 -45.07
N ARG A 4 19.06 34.98 -44.07
CA ARG A 4 19.23 34.49 -42.70
C ARG A 4 18.50 33.15 -42.59
N MET A 5 19.26 32.07 -42.41
CA MET A 5 18.74 30.77 -42.02
C MET A 5 18.30 30.83 -40.56
N VAL A 6 17.03 30.54 -40.30
CA VAL A 6 16.50 30.33 -38.95
C VAL A 6 16.70 28.85 -38.63
N GLY A 7 17.58 28.55 -37.67
CA GLY A 7 17.81 27.20 -37.17
C GLY A 7 16.67 26.77 -36.25
N LEU A 8 15.97 25.72 -36.63
CA LEU A 8 14.92 25.10 -35.83
C LEU A 8 15.59 24.21 -34.76
N PHE A 9 15.68 24.68 -33.53
CA PHE A 9 16.12 23.89 -32.38
C PHE A 9 14.99 22.96 -31.94
N TYR A 10 15.08 21.67 -32.28
CA TYR A 10 14.22 20.65 -31.67
C TYR A 10 14.74 20.34 -30.27
N LEU A 11 14.04 20.87 -29.27
CA LEU A 11 14.22 20.52 -27.86
C LEU A 11 13.59 19.13 -27.63
N PHE A 12 14.43 18.09 -27.53
CA PHE A 12 13.99 16.77 -27.05
C PHE A 12 13.68 16.86 -25.56
N LEU A 13 12.39 16.95 -25.22
CA LEU A 13 11.90 16.80 -23.87
C LEU A 13 12.04 15.32 -23.47
N LEU A 14 13.13 14.97 -22.80
CA LEU A 14 13.26 13.69 -22.11
C LEU A 14 12.34 13.72 -20.89
N ILE A 15 11.07 13.33 -21.08
CA ILE A 15 10.23 12.92 -19.97
C ILE A 15 10.78 11.57 -19.51
N SER A 16 11.59 11.58 -18.46
CA SER A 16 11.82 10.37 -17.68
C SER A 16 10.49 10.02 -17.02
N LEU A 17 9.72 9.14 -17.67
CA LEU A 17 8.73 8.34 -16.97
C LEU A 17 9.55 7.47 -16.02
N SER A 18 9.49 7.74 -14.71
CA SER A 18 10.03 6.80 -13.75
C SER A 18 9.33 5.47 -14.00
N GLU A 19 10.04 4.46 -14.49
CA GLU A 19 9.55 3.10 -14.38
C GLU A 19 9.23 2.88 -12.89
N ALA A 20 7.99 2.47 -12.60
CA ALA A 20 7.64 2.09 -11.24
C ALA A 20 8.61 0.96 -10.86
N GLN A 21 9.55 1.25 -9.97
CA GLN A 21 10.55 0.29 -9.54
C GLN A 21 9.82 -0.91 -8.95
N THR A 22 9.78 -2.01 -9.70
CA THR A 22 9.23 -3.27 -9.22
C THR A 22 10.05 -3.73 -8.02
N GLY A 23 9.38 -4.34 -7.04
CA GLY A 23 10.03 -4.75 -5.80
C GLY A 23 10.12 -3.67 -4.71
N SER A 24 9.47 -2.51 -4.90
CA SER A 24 9.28 -1.52 -3.83
C SER A 24 7.80 -1.20 -3.62
N ILE A 25 7.45 -0.89 -2.38
CA ILE A 25 6.13 -0.36 -2.00
C ILE A 25 6.32 0.86 -1.12
N ARG A 26 5.37 1.78 -1.17
CA ARG A 26 5.43 3.03 -0.42
C ARG A 26 4.70 2.88 0.91
N ARG A 27 5.39 3.15 2.00
CA ARG A 27 4.82 3.32 3.34
C ARG A 27 4.62 4.81 3.62
N GLU A 28 3.46 5.15 4.18
CA GLU A 28 3.09 6.48 4.64
C GLU A 28 2.53 6.36 6.06
N ILE A 29 2.97 7.23 6.97
CA ILE A 29 2.60 7.16 8.40
C ILE A 29 1.99 8.49 8.85
N TRP A 30 0.90 8.42 9.61
CA TRP A 30 0.29 9.55 10.31
C TRP A 30 0.33 9.31 11.83
N THR A 31 1.18 10.03 12.53
CA THR A 31 1.31 9.96 13.99
C THR A 31 0.30 10.88 14.70
N GLY A 32 0.05 10.62 15.99
CA GLY A 32 -0.86 11.43 16.81
C GLY A 32 -2.34 11.26 16.46
N ILE A 33 -2.73 10.11 15.91
CA ILE A 33 -4.12 9.75 15.64
C ILE A 33 -4.55 8.72 16.70
N SER A 34 -5.43 9.13 17.62
CA SER A 34 -5.97 8.23 18.65
C SER A 34 -7.05 7.28 18.13
N GLY A 35 -7.36 6.26 18.92
CA GLY A 35 -8.32 5.19 18.60
C GLY A 35 -7.67 4.03 17.84
N SER A 36 -8.34 2.88 17.82
CA SER A 36 -7.82 1.65 17.22
C SER A 36 -8.46 1.31 15.87
N THR A 37 -9.51 2.02 15.44
CA THR A 37 -10.24 1.70 14.21
C THR A 37 -9.61 2.32 12.97
N ILE A 38 -9.71 1.64 11.82
CA ILE A 38 -9.29 2.20 10.53
C ILE A 38 -9.99 3.53 10.21
N SER A 39 -11.25 3.69 10.61
CA SER A 39 -11.99 4.95 10.46
C SER A 39 -11.34 6.13 11.18
N SER A 40 -10.62 5.91 12.30
CA SER A 40 -9.84 6.96 12.97
C SER A 40 -8.74 7.52 12.08
N LEU A 41 -8.12 6.67 11.24
CA LEU A 41 -7.14 7.09 10.24
C LEU A 41 -7.83 7.76 9.05
N THR A 42 -8.82 7.10 8.44
CA THR A 42 -9.39 7.54 7.15
C THR A 42 -10.29 8.78 7.26
N SER A 43 -10.82 9.08 8.45
CA SER A 43 -11.55 10.33 8.72
C SER A 43 -10.66 11.49 9.20
N ASN A 44 -9.37 11.24 9.45
CA ASN A 44 -8.45 12.30 9.86
C ASN A 44 -8.26 13.31 8.72
N SER A 45 -8.32 14.60 9.02
CA SER A 45 -8.20 15.67 8.01
C SER A 45 -6.88 15.66 7.23
N ARG A 46 -5.83 15.02 7.74
CA ARG A 46 -4.53 14.88 7.07
C ARG A 46 -4.45 13.66 6.14
N PHE A 47 -5.40 12.73 6.26
CA PHE A 47 -5.46 11.56 5.39
C PHE A 47 -6.25 11.90 4.11
N PRO A 48 -5.80 11.49 2.91
CA PRO A 48 -4.62 10.68 2.60
C PRO A 48 -3.36 11.47 2.19
N SER A 49 -3.38 12.81 2.26
CA SER A 49 -2.45 13.67 1.51
C SER A 49 -1.28 14.23 2.33
N SER A 50 -1.33 14.16 3.66
CA SER A 50 -0.33 14.81 4.54
C SER A 50 0.20 13.86 5.61
N PRO A 51 0.92 12.79 5.22
CA PRO A 51 1.59 11.91 6.18
C PRO A 51 2.74 12.64 6.89
N ASN A 52 3.05 12.22 8.11
CA ASN A 52 4.21 12.67 8.88
C ASN A 52 5.51 12.07 8.36
N ASP A 53 5.47 10.84 7.85
CA ASP A 53 6.63 10.14 7.30
C ASP A 53 6.25 9.36 6.03
N THR A 54 7.20 9.23 5.11
CA THR A 54 7.09 8.42 3.91
C THR A 54 8.41 7.71 3.65
N ALA A 55 8.34 6.40 3.39
CA ALA A 55 9.48 5.60 2.98
C ALA A 55 9.12 4.67 1.83
N LEU A 56 10.11 4.32 1.00
CA LEU A 56 10.04 3.13 0.18
C LEU A 56 10.58 1.96 0.99
N ILE A 57 9.83 0.87 1.05
CA ILE A 57 10.27 -0.39 1.64
C ILE A 57 10.46 -1.41 0.54
N THR A 58 11.53 -2.19 0.66
CA THR A 58 11.91 -3.25 -0.28
C THR A 58 11.95 -4.58 0.47
N GLY A 59 11.49 -5.66 -0.18
CA GLY A 59 11.44 -6.99 0.43
C GLY A 59 10.02 -7.39 0.80
N TYR A 60 9.58 -7.08 2.02
CA TYR A 60 8.29 -7.54 2.55
C TYR A 60 7.24 -6.44 2.60
N PHE A 61 5.97 -6.82 2.41
CA PHE A 61 4.83 -5.94 2.58
C PHE A 61 4.43 -5.87 4.06
N GLU A 62 5.26 -5.17 4.83
CA GLU A 62 5.16 -5.12 6.29
C GLU A 62 5.50 -3.73 6.86
N SER A 63 4.95 -3.42 8.04
CA SER A 63 5.35 -2.26 8.83
C SER A 63 6.43 -2.65 9.84
N GLN A 64 7.05 -1.65 10.49
CA GLN A 64 7.86 -1.91 11.67
C GLN A 64 7.02 -2.51 12.79
N THR A 65 7.67 -3.29 13.65
CA THR A 65 7.09 -3.85 14.88
C THR A 65 7.43 -2.96 16.07
N ASN A 66 6.49 -2.77 17.00
CA ASN A 66 6.71 -2.05 18.27
C ASN A 66 7.35 -0.67 18.08
N TRP A 67 6.88 0.08 17.09
CA TRP A 67 7.51 1.32 16.65
C TRP A 67 6.98 2.55 17.39
N ASN A 68 5.67 2.66 17.61
CA ASN A 68 5.06 3.84 18.24
C ASN A 68 3.61 3.57 18.71
N ASP A 69 3.00 4.53 19.40
CA ASP A 69 1.58 4.51 19.75
C ASP A 69 0.81 5.57 18.94
N ASN A 70 -0.52 5.41 18.88
CA ASN A 70 -1.46 6.39 18.31
C ASN A 70 -1.08 6.86 16.91
N TYR A 71 -0.92 5.92 15.98
CA TYR A 71 -0.62 6.23 14.59
C TYR A 71 -1.49 5.40 13.64
N GLY A 72 -1.50 5.78 12.38
CA GLY A 72 -1.99 4.94 11.30
C GLY A 72 -0.99 4.89 10.15
N THR A 73 -0.97 3.76 9.46
CA THR A 73 -0.06 3.51 8.35
C THR A 73 -0.84 3.12 7.12
N ARG A 74 -0.39 3.62 5.97
CA ARG A 74 -0.77 3.10 4.65
C ARG A 74 0.47 2.56 3.96
N ILE A 75 0.44 1.31 3.54
CA ILE A 75 1.46 0.72 2.67
C ILE A 75 0.79 0.40 1.34
N ARG A 76 1.33 0.87 0.23
CA ARG A 76 0.70 0.71 -1.09
C ARG A 76 1.70 0.52 -2.22
N GLY A 77 1.25 -0.18 -3.25
CA GLY A 77 2.04 -0.46 -4.43
C GLY A 77 1.24 -1.26 -5.44
N TYR A 78 1.91 -2.16 -6.15
CA TYR A 78 1.29 -2.98 -7.19
C TYR A 78 1.72 -4.44 -7.05
N VAL A 79 0.75 -5.35 -7.17
CA VAL A 79 1.02 -6.77 -7.38
C VAL A 79 1.33 -6.98 -8.86
N HIS A 80 2.44 -7.67 -9.13
CA HIS A 80 2.83 -8.14 -10.46
C HIS A 80 2.81 -9.66 -10.44
N PRO A 81 1.70 -10.32 -10.83
CA PRO A 81 1.59 -11.77 -10.78
C PRO A 81 2.64 -12.40 -11.70
N PRO A 82 3.52 -13.28 -11.21
CA PRO A 82 4.48 -13.96 -12.07
C PRO A 82 3.81 -15.00 -12.97
N VAL A 83 2.67 -15.55 -12.55
CA VAL A 83 1.91 -16.59 -13.26
C VAL A 83 0.42 -16.25 -13.24
N THR A 84 -0.30 -16.54 -14.32
CA THR A 84 -1.77 -16.43 -14.32
C THR A 84 -2.35 -17.50 -13.43
N GLY A 85 -3.21 -17.13 -12.48
CA GLY A 85 -3.79 -18.09 -11.57
C GLY A 85 -4.60 -17.43 -10.46
N ASN A 86 -5.05 -18.26 -9.54
CA ASN A 86 -5.75 -17.81 -8.34
C ASN A 86 -4.73 -17.50 -7.24
N TYR A 87 -4.80 -16.28 -6.73
CA TYR A 87 -4.00 -15.80 -5.61
C TYR A 87 -4.89 -15.67 -4.39
N ILE A 88 -4.36 -16.08 -3.25
CA ILE A 88 -4.97 -15.83 -1.96
C ILE A 88 -4.02 -14.87 -1.24
N PHE A 89 -4.59 -13.87 -0.59
CA PHE A 89 -3.84 -12.89 0.18
C PHE A 89 -4.22 -13.02 1.65
N TRP A 90 -3.22 -12.83 2.51
CA TRP A 90 -3.40 -12.77 3.94
C TRP A 90 -3.00 -11.41 4.49
N VAL A 91 -3.64 -11.00 5.58
CA VAL A 91 -3.24 -9.84 6.35
C VAL A 91 -3.10 -10.18 7.83
N SER A 92 -2.07 -9.63 8.45
CA SER A 92 -1.79 -9.69 9.88
C SER A 92 -1.56 -8.28 10.39
N GLY A 93 -2.05 -7.95 11.58
CA GLY A 93 -1.83 -6.64 12.17
C GLY A 93 -2.41 -6.49 13.57
N ASN A 94 -1.74 -5.71 14.41
CA ASN A 94 -2.26 -5.26 15.71
C ASN A 94 -2.22 -3.73 15.76
N ASP A 95 -3.31 -2.98 16.00
CA ASP A 95 -4.67 -3.41 16.37
C ASP A 95 -5.58 -3.79 15.19
N ASN A 96 -5.94 -2.85 14.33
CA ASN A 96 -6.85 -3.09 13.21
C ASN A 96 -6.10 -2.91 11.90
N CYS A 97 -6.34 -3.80 10.94
CA CYS A 97 -5.81 -3.65 9.61
C CYS A 97 -6.77 -4.11 8.52
N GLU A 98 -6.60 -3.55 7.34
CA GLU A 98 -7.37 -3.86 6.14
C GLU A 98 -6.42 -4.01 4.96
N LEU A 99 -6.71 -4.98 4.09
CA LEU A 99 -6.02 -5.17 2.83
C LEU A 99 -7.00 -4.97 1.68
N TRP A 100 -6.62 -4.08 0.76
CA TRP A 100 -7.39 -3.67 -0.39
C TRP A 100 -6.66 -4.04 -1.66
N LEU A 101 -7.39 -4.58 -2.65
CA LEU A 101 -6.86 -4.91 -3.97
C LEU A 101 -7.79 -4.39 -5.05
N SER A 102 -7.24 -3.81 -6.10
CA SER A 102 -7.98 -3.38 -7.29
C SER A 102 -8.05 -4.48 -8.33
N THR A 103 -9.10 -4.46 -9.14
CA THR A 103 -9.24 -5.36 -10.31
C THR A 103 -8.31 -5.00 -11.47
N ASP A 104 -7.66 -3.84 -11.40
CA ASP A 104 -6.68 -3.32 -12.34
C ASP A 104 -5.65 -2.42 -11.63
N ASP A 105 -4.97 -1.55 -12.36
CA ASP A 105 -3.93 -0.67 -11.83
C ASP A 105 -4.46 0.64 -11.25
N LYS A 106 -5.78 0.85 -11.17
CA LYS A 106 -6.37 2.09 -10.69
C LYS A 106 -6.72 1.99 -9.21
N GLN A 107 -6.13 2.86 -8.39
CA GLN A 107 -6.44 2.96 -6.96
C GLN A 107 -7.93 3.12 -6.66
N SER A 108 -8.70 3.74 -7.55
CA SER A 108 -10.15 3.94 -7.41
C SER A 108 -10.99 2.66 -7.53
N HIS A 109 -10.42 1.57 -8.03
CA HIS A 109 -11.12 0.29 -8.23
C HIS A 109 -10.85 -0.73 -7.11
N LYS A 110 -10.17 -0.32 -6.04
CA LYS A 110 -9.85 -1.21 -4.93
C LYS A 110 -11.10 -1.63 -4.16
N THR A 111 -11.13 -2.90 -3.77
CA THR A 111 -12.12 -3.48 -2.86
C THR A 111 -11.41 -4.10 -1.67
N LEU A 112 -12.07 -4.13 -0.52
CA LEU A 112 -11.54 -4.81 0.67
C LEU A 112 -11.51 -6.31 0.40
N ILE A 113 -10.37 -6.95 0.64
CA ILE A 113 -10.19 -8.39 0.39
C ILE A 113 -9.84 -9.19 1.65
N ALA A 114 -9.26 -8.55 2.67
CA ALA A 114 -8.96 -9.17 3.96
C ALA A 114 -8.88 -8.10 5.06
N SER A 115 -9.10 -8.48 6.31
CA SER A 115 -9.05 -7.56 7.45
C SER A 115 -8.78 -8.26 8.79
N VAL A 116 -8.26 -7.50 9.73
CA VAL A 116 -8.15 -7.84 11.16
C VAL A 116 -8.86 -6.74 11.96
N LEU A 117 -9.76 -7.13 12.86
CA LEU A 117 -10.58 -6.21 13.66
C LEU A 117 -10.16 -6.14 15.15
N GLY A 118 -8.97 -6.61 15.48
CA GLY A 118 -8.44 -6.62 16.83
C GLY A 118 -7.08 -7.31 16.92
N TYR A 119 -6.52 -7.41 18.12
CA TYR A 119 -5.16 -7.88 18.30
C TYR A 119 -4.86 -9.28 17.77
N ILE A 120 -3.78 -9.39 16.97
CA ILE A 120 -3.11 -10.66 16.67
C ILE A 120 -1.58 -10.53 16.80
N GLY A 121 -0.90 -11.66 16.97
CA GLY A 121 0.56 -11.73 16.94
C GLY A 121 1.15 -11.48 15.54
N GLU A 122 2.45 -11.19 15.49
CA GLU A 122 3.18 -11.00 14.24
C GLU A 122 3.03 -12.21 13.32
N ARG A 123 2.56 -11.98 12.09
CA ARG A 123 2.35 -13.03 11.08
C ARG A 123 1.46 -14.18 11.58
N GLU A 124 0.56 -13.91 12.53
CA GLU A 124 -0.45 -14.87 12.96
C GLU A 124 -1.59 -14.91 11.94
N TRP A 125 -1.47 -15.71 10.88
CA TRP A 125 -2.34 -15.63 9.70
C TRP A 125 -3.76 -16.18 9.84
N THR A 126 -4.02 -16.99 10.87
CA THR A 126 -5.22 -17.86 10.93
C THR A 126 -6.06 -17.68 12.19
N LYS A 127 -5.90 -16.57 12.91
CA LYS A 127 -6.68 -16.29 14.13
C LYS A 127 -8.12 -15.88 13.80
N TYR A 128 -8.32 -15.09 12.75
CA TYR A 128 -9.63 -14.71 12.24
C TYR A 128 -9.81 -15.16 10.79
N ALA A 129 -11.01 -15.62 10.44
CA ALA A 129 -11.33 -16.07 9.08
C ALA A 129 -11.19 -14.93 8.05
N GLN A 130 -11.42 -13.69 8.47
CA GLN A 130 -11.35 -12.48 7.66
C GLN A 130 -9.92 -12.11 7.25
N GLN A 131 -8.90 -12.73 7.85
CA GLN A 131 -7.50 -12.48 7.51
C GLN A 131 -7.13 -12.99 6.12
N GLN A 132 -7.93 -13.88 5.55
CA GLN A 132 -7.68 -14.53 4.28
C GLN A 132 -8.70 -14.06 3.24
N SER A 133 -8.21 -13.66 2.06
CA SER A 133 -9.08 -13.35 0.93
C SER A 133 -9.73 -14.60 0.34
N ALA A 134 -10.81 -14.40 -0.42
CA ALA A 134 -11.19 -15.40 -1.41
C ALA A 134 -10.04 -15.62 -2.42
N ALA A 135 -10.12 -16.70 -3.21
CA ALA A 135 -9.25 -16.88 -4.36
C ALA A 135 -9.53 -15.80 -5.42
N ILE A 136 -8.53 -15.00 -5.76
CA ILE A 136 -8.65 -13.89 -6.72
C ILE A 136 -7.87 -14.27 -7.99
N PRO A 137 -8.54 -14.34 -9.16
CA PRO A 137 -7.87 -14.64 -10.42
C PRO A 137 -7.06 -13.43 -10.88
N LEU A 138 -5.75 -13.59 -10.99
CA LEU A 138 -4.84 -12.59 -11.53
C LEU A 138 -4.13 -13.11 -12.77
N VAL A 139 -3.78 -12.21 -13.68
CA VAL A 139 -3.15 -12.54 -14.96
C VAL A 139 -1.69 -12.13 -14.94
N ALA A 140 -0.81 -13.03 -15.38
CA ALA A 140 0.63 -12.76 -15.52
C ALA A 140 0.88 -11.52 -16.38
N GLY A 141 1.87 -10.72 -15.97
CA GLY A 141 2.26 -9.50 -16.70
C GLY A 141 1.30 -8.32 -16.56
N LYS A 142 0.14 -8.49 -15.90
CA LYS A 142 -0.68 -7.35 -15.47
C LYS A 142 -0.18 -6.80 -14.13
N ARG A 143 -0.59 -5.58 -13.80
CA ARG A 143 -0.34 -4.96 -12.51
C ARG A 143 -1.67 -4.63 -11.83
N TYR A 144 -1.74 -4.84 -10.52
CA TYR A 144 -2.96 -4.63 -9.73
C TYR A 144 -2.62 -3.76 -8.54
N TYR A 145 -3.35 -2.66 -8.34
CA TYR A 145 -3.10 -1.78 -7.19
C TYR A 145 -3.45 -2.51 -5.88
N ILE A 146 -2.54 -2.44 -4.89
CA ILE A 146 -2.72 -3.04 -3.56
C ILE A 146 -2.41 -2.03 -2.47
N GLU A 147 -3.19 -2.04 -1.39
CA GLU A 147 -3.07 -1.10 -0.27
C GLU A 147 -3.41 -1.78 1.05
N GLY A 148 -2.48 -1.75 1.99
CA GLY A 148 -2.68 -2.10 3.38
C GLY A 148 -2.92 -0.85 4.22
N LEU A 149 -3.98 -0.84 5.02
CA LEU A 149 -4.24 0.17 6.04
C LEU A 149 -4.08 -0.47 7.41
N HIS A 150 -3.46 0.25 8.33
CA HIS A 150 -3.22 -0.21 9.69
C HIS A 150 -3.43 0.92 10.67
N LYS A 151 -4.02 0.61 11.82
CA LYS A 151 -4.22 1.55 12.93
C LYS A 151 -3.69 0.93 14.21
N GLU A 152 -2.78 1.65 14.84
CA GLU A 152 -2.22 1.32 16.14
C GLU A 152 -2.72 2.31 17.20
N ALA A 153 -3.28 1.82 18.31
CA ALA A 153 -3.64 2.65 19.44
C ALA A 153 -2.52 2.70 20.50
N THR A 154 -2.21 1.57 21.12
CA THR A 154 -1.23 1.47 22.21
C THR A 154 -0.63 0.07 22.30
N ASN A 155 0.62 0.00 22.75
CA ASN A 155 1.39 -1.19 23.11
C ASN A 155 2.18 -1.77 21.94
N SER A 156 1.72 -2.88 21.36
CA SER A 156 2.50 -3.65 20.39
C SER A 156 1.90 -3.49 19.02
N ASP A 157 2.63 -2.91 18.09
CA ASP A 157 2.20 -2.81 16.70
C ASP A 157 2.87 -3.85 15.83
N ASN A 158 2.10 -4.38 14.89
CA ASN A 158 2.62 -5.11 13.74
C ASN A 158 1.67 -4.92 12.55
N PHE A 159 2.20 -5.10 11.34
CA PHE A 159 1.40 -5.21 10.12
C PHE A 159 2.17 -6.00 9.07
N ALA A 160 1.52 -6.99 8.46
CA ALA A 160 2.11 -7.80 7.40
C ALA A 160 1.07 -8.31 6.40
N VAL A 161 1.50 -8.48 5.14
CA VAL A 161 0.71 -9.10 4.06
C VAL A 161 1.47 -10.33 3.54
N GLY A 162 0.75 -11.44 3.37
CA GLY A 162 1.26 -12.75 2.94
C GLY A 162 0.52 -13.34 1.76
#